data_AF-A0A6C0ICL8-F1
#
_entry.id   AF-A0A6C0ICL8-F1
#
_cell.length_a   1.000
_cell.length_b   1.000
_cell.length_c   1.000
_cell.angle_alpha   90.00
_cell.angle_beta   90.00
_cell.angle_gamma   90.00
#
_symmetry.space_group_name_H-M   'P 1'
#
loop_
_entity.id
_entity.type
_entity.pdbx_description
1 polymer ?
#
loop_
_entity_poly.entity_id
_entity_poly.type
_entity_poly.pdbx_seq_one_letter_code
_entity_poly.pdbx_strand_id
1 'polypeptide(L)'
;MDIVVPIFISLLFFLVKFIEMKYINKEVKPLKFMIRDTLIVFVVSVSSLFLYGRFQIPIQEFMNVVTNTKTIPMEIHPEIFTDNPGF
;
A
#
# COMPACT_ATOMS: atom_id res chain seq x y z
N MET A 1 0.22 -9.90 0.42
CA MET A 1 0.35 -8.67 -0.36
C MET A 1 -0.77 -8.66 -1.38
N ASP A 2 -1.72 -7.75 -1.24
CA ASP A 2 -2.90 -7.70 -2.09
C ASP A 2 -2.57 -7.00 -3.41
N ILE A 3 -2.39 -7.79 -4.47
CA ILE A 3 -1.99 -7.32 -5.81
C ILE A 3 -3.16 -6.67 -6.56
N VAL A 4 -4.38 -6.79 -6.03
CA VAL A 4 -5.61 -6.25 -6.63
C VAL A 4 -5.55 -4.73 -6.82
N VAL A 5 -5.03 -4.01 -5.82
CA VAL A 5 -4.93 -2.55 -5.83
C VAL A 5 -4.00 -2.02 -6.94
N PRO A 6 -2.72 -2.48 -7.06
CA PRO A 6 -1.84 -1.99 -8.12
C PRO A 6 -2.31 -2.38 -9.53
N ILE A 7 -3.00 -3.51 -9.69
CA ILE A 7 -3.63 -3.91 -10.97
C ILE A 7 -4.79 -2.97 -11.32
N PHE A 8 -5.64 -2.63 -10.35
CA PHE A 8 -6.75 -1.71 -10.59
C PHE A 8 -6.26 -0.31 -10.97
N ILE A 9 -5.23 0.19 -10.27
CA ILE A 9 -4.63 1.50 -10.55
C ILE A 9 -3.98 1.54 -11.94
N SER A 10 -3.25 0.49 -12.34
CA SER A 10 -2.61 0.45 -13.66
C SER A 10 -3.64 0.38 -14.79
N LEU A 11 -4.73 -0.36 -14.61
CA LEU A 11 -5.84 -0.43 -15.55
C LEU A 11 -6.53 0.94 -15.72
N LEU A 12 -6.79 1.62 -14.60
CA LEU A 12 -7.42 2.93 -14.60
C LEU A 12 -6.53 4.00 -15.26
N PHE A 13 -5.22 3.95 -15.00
CA PHE A 13 -4.24 4.79 -15.69
C PHE A 13 -4.23 4.55 -17.21
N PHE A 14 -4.24 3.29 -17.63
CA PHE A 14 -4.30 2.92 -19.05
C PHE A 14 -5.56 3.45 -19.73
N LEU A 15 -6.73 3.30 -19.08
CA LEU A 15 -8.02 3.81 -19.55
C LEU A 15 -8.01 5.34 -19.73
N VAL A 16 -7.52 6.08 -18.72
CA VAL A 16 -7.42 7.54 -18.78
C VAL A 16 -6.49 7.97 -19.92
N LYS A 17 -5.32 7.32 -20.06
CA LYS A 17 -4.38 7.62 -21.15
C LYS A 17 -4.94 7.28 -22.53
N PHE A 18 -5.72 6.21 -22.64
CA PHE A 18 -6.41 5.85 -23.87
C PHE A 18 -7.46 6.91 -24.27
N ILE A 19 -8.22 7.41 -23.30
CA ILE A 19 -9.19 8.50 -23.51
C ILE A 19 -8.47 9.79 -23.92
N GLU A 20 -7.35 10.14 -23.29
CA GLU A 20 -6.54 11.31 -23.62
C GLU A 20 -6.04 11.27 -25.08
N MET A 21 -5.59 10.11 -25.55
CA MET A 21 -5.18 9.93 -26.96
C MET A 21 -6.38 10.01 -27.93
N LYS A 22 -7.55 9.52 -27.53
CA LYS A 22 -8.74 9.52 -28.40
C LYS A 22 -9.40 10.90 -28.53
N TYR A 23 -9.44 11.70 -27.47
CA TYR A 23 -10.23 12.93 -27.43
C TYR A 23 -9.42 14.24 -27.36
N ILE A 24 -8.24 14.23 -26.73
CA ILE A 24 -7.48 15.47 -26.47
C ILE A 24 -6.40 15.68 -27.53
N ASN A 25 -5.50 14.71 -27.71
CA ASN A 25 -4.33 14.96 -28.54
C ASN A 25 -4.60 14.81 -30.05
N LYS A 26 -5.63 14.05 -30.49
CA LYS A 26 -5.95 13.69 -31.90
C LYS A 26 -4.78 13.16 -32.76
N GLU A 27 -3.57 13.19 -32.25
CA GLU A 27 -2.36 12.56 -32.75
C GLU A 27 -2.18 11.22 -32.03
N VAL A 28 -2.02 10.17 -32.81
CA VAL A 28 -1.70 8.84 -32.29
C VAL A 28 -0.26 8.85 -31.78
N LYS A 29 -0.06 9.21 -30.51
CA LYS A 29 1.21 8.93 -29.83
C LYS A 29 1.49 7.43 -29.95
N PRO A 30 2.73 7.01 -30.25
CA PRO A 30 3.04 5.60 -30.44
C PRO A 30 2.64 4.81 -29.19
N LEU A 31 1.82 3.77 -29.37
CA LEU A 31 1.30 2.93 -28.29
C LEU A 31 2.40 2.35 -27.39
N LYS A 32 3.62 2.22 -27.94
CA LYS A 32 4.84 1.81 -27.24
C LYS A 32 5.17 2.70 -26.04
N PHE A 33 4.96 4.02 -26.13
CA PHE A 33 5.22 4.93 -25.02
C PHE A 33 4.18 4.75 -23.91
N MET A 34 2.91 4.54 -24.27
CA MET A 34 1.83 4.36 -23.29
C MET A 34 2.00 3.07 -22.47
N ILE A 35 2.43 1.98 -23.12
CA ILE A 35 2.71 0.70 -22.44
C ILE A 35 3.89 0.86 -21.47
N ARG A 36 4.96 1.54 -21.90
CA ARG A 36 6.12 1.82 -21.04
C ARG A 36 5.71 2.61 -19.81
N ASP A 37 4.92 3.67 -19.99
CA ASP A 37 4.50 4.52 -18.88
C ASP A 37 3.55 3.77 -17.93
N THR A 38 2.67 2.91 -18.46
CA THR A 38 1.79 2.06 -17.65
C THR A 38 2.58 1.03 -16.83
N LEU A 39 3.65 0.45 -17.39
CA LEU A 39 4.55 -0.45 -16.67
C LEU A 39 5.28 0.28 -15.53
N ILE A 40 5.74 1.52 -15.76
CA ILE A 40 6.35 2.34 -14.71
C ILE A 40 5.35 2.59 -13.57
N VAL A 41 4.11 2.96 -13.89
CA VAL A 41 3.05 3.18 -12.89
C VAL A 41 2.75 1.91 -12.09
N PHE A 42 2.73 0.74 -12.74
CA PHE A 42 2.56 -0.53 -12.06
C PHE A 42 3.72 -0.85 -11.09
N VAL A 43 4.97 -0.63 -11.51
CA VAL A 43 6.13 -0.85 -10.64
C VAL A 43 6.09 0.10 -9.43
N VAL A 44 5.80 1.38 -9.67
CA VAL A 44 5.70 2.40 -8.62
C VAL A 44 4.58 2.08 -7.63
N SER A 45 3.42 1.60 -8.10
CA SER A 45 2.29 1.26 -7.22
C SER A 45 2.59 0.03 -6.36
N VAL A 46 3.27 -0.98 -6.91
CA VAL A 46 3.76 -2.14 -6.14
C VAL A 46 4.80 -1.72 -5.10
N SER A 47 5.77 -0.88 -5.48
CA SER A 47 6.76 -0.34 -4.55
C SER A 47 6.11 0.49 -3.44
N SER A 48 5.10 1.29 -3.76
CA SER A 48 4.34 2.09 -2.78
C SER A 48 3.61 1.19 -1.78
N LEU A 49 2.95 0.12 -2.24
CA LEU A 49 2.28 -0.83 -1.35
C LEU A 49 3.28 -1.55 -0.42
N PHE A 50 4.45 -1.90 -0.94
CA PHE A 50 5.53 -2.49 -0.15
C PHE A 50 6.04 -1.52 0.92
N LEU A 51 6.29 -0.27 0.55
CA LEU A 51 6.70 0.76 1.49
C LEU A 51 5.64 0.99 2.55
N TYR A 52 4.37 1.14 2.17
CA TYR A 52 3.27 1.31 3.11
C TYR A 52 3.23 0.19 4.15
N GLY A 53 3.27 -1.08 3.72
CA GLY A 53 3.25 -2.22 4.63
C GLY A 53 4.46 -2.29 5.57
N ARG A 54 5.64 -1.81 5.14
CA ARG A 54 6.87 -1.79 5.97
C ARG A 54 6.90 -0.61 6.93
N PHE A 55 6.42 0.55 6.51
CA PHE A 55 6.54 1.79 7.27
C PHE A 55 5.35 2.07 8.19
N GLN A 56 4.21 1.38 8.02
CA GLN A 56 3.02 1.58 8.86
C GLN A 56 3.34 1.44 10.36
N ILE A 57 4.00 0.35 10.76
CA ILE A 57 4.30 0.06 12.17
C ILE A 57 5.31 1.06 12.76
N PRO A 58 6.48 1.32 12.15
CA PRO A 58 7.42 2.32 12.65
C PRO A 58 6.82 3.72 12.76
N ILE A 59 5.98 4.14 11.80
CA ILE A 59 5.31 5.45 11.85
C ILE A 59 4.33 5.50 13.03
N GLN A 60 3.55 4.44 13.25
CA GLN A 60 2.60 4.38 14.36
C GLN A 60 3.32 4.41 15.71
N GLU A 61 4.41 3.67 15.86
CA GLU A 61 5.23 3.68 17.06
C GLU A 61 5.87 5.05 17.32
N PHE A 62 6.43 5.69 16.29
CA PHE A 62 6.96 7.04 16.40
C PHE A 62 5.89 8.04 16.87
N MET A 63 4.71 8.01 16.24
CA MET A 63 3.60 8.89 16.63
C MET A 63 3.11 8.61 18.05
N ASN A 64 3.08 7.34 18.48
CA ASN A 64 2.72 6.97 19.85
C ASN A 64 3.73 7.49 20.89
N VAL A 65 5.04 7.45 20.59
CA VAL A 65 6.09 8.01 21.46
C VAL A 65 5.97 9.53 21.56
N VAL A 66 5.76 10.22 20.45
CA VAL A 66 5.63 11.69 20.42
C VAL A 66 4.38 12.15 21.16
N THR A 67 3.28 11.41 21.05
CA THR A 67 1.98 11.80 21.62
C THR A 67 1.75 11.26 23.05
N ASN A 68 2.70 10.51 23.62
CA ASN A 68 2.55 9.80 24.91
C ASN A 68 1.28 8.92 25.00
N THR A 69 0.73 8.49 23.87
CA THR A 69 -0.43 7.61 23.82
C THR A 69 0.07 6.17 23.94
N LYS A 70 0.21 5.68 25.18
CA LYS A 70 0.52 4.26 25.44
C LYS A 70 -0.70 3.39 25.14
N THR A 71 -0.95 3.06 23.87
CA THR A 71 -1.85 1.94 23.55
C THR A 71 -1.03 0.65 23.67
N ILE A 72 -1.19 -0.03 24.79
CA ILE A 72 -0.69 -1.39 24.97
C ILE A 72 -1.35 -2.26 23.89
N PRO A 73 -0.60 -2.99 23.04
CA PRO A 73 -1.22 -3.93 22.12
C PRO A 73 -2.04 -4.94 22.94
N MET A 74 -3.33 -5.08 22.61
CA MET A 74 -4.30 -5.95 23.29
C MET A 74 -4.04 -7.45 23.06
N GLU A 75 -2.79 -7.90 23.01
CA GLU A 75 -2.41 -9.31 22.86
C GLU A 75 -1.45 -9.82 23.93
N ILE A 76 -1.22 -9.05 25.00
CA ILE A 76 -0.52 -9.56 26.18
C ILE A 76 -1.41 -9.25 27.39
N HIS A 77 -2.46 -10.06 27.55
CA HIS A 77 -2.94 -10.32 28.89
C HIS A 77 -1.74 -10.91 29.64
N PRO A 78 -1.20 -10.27 30.69
CA PRO A 78 -0.16 -10.89 31.48
C PRO A 78 -0.73 -12.23 31.93
N GLU A 79 -0.16 -13.32 31.44
CA GLU A 79 -0.51 -14.67 31.85
C GLU A 79 -0.33 -14.69 33.35
N ILE A 80 -1.45 -14.66 34.05
CA ILE A 80 -1.47 -14.76 35.49
C ILE A 80 -0.98 -16.17 35.71
N PHE A 81 0.25 -16.32 36.20
CA PHE A 81 0.75 -17.59 36.73
C PHE A 81 -0.10 -17.90 37.98
N THR A 82 -1.36 -18.30 37.76
CA THR A 82 -2.15 -18.99 38.76
C THR A 82 -1.47 -20.34 38.91
N ASP A 83 -0.48 -20.33 39.80
CA ASP A 83 0.07 -21.47 40.48
C ASP A 83 -1.11 -22.32 40.94
N ASN A 84 -1.50 -23.29 40.11
CA ASN A 84 -2.40 -24.36 40.50
C ASN A 84 -1.48 -25.49 40.93
N PRO A 85 -0.98 -25.51 42.19
CA PRO A 85 -0.32 -26.69 42.68
C PRO A 85 -1.34 -27.80 42.64
N GLY A 86 -1.03 -28.87 41.90
CA GLY A 86 -1.84 -30.07 41.90
C GLY A 86 -1.99 -30.60 43.32
N PHE A 87 -3.19 -30.44 43.87
CA PHE A 87 -3.76 -31.29 44.90
C PHE A 87 -5.12 -31.75 44.41
#